data_AF-A0A1A8EBI5-F1
#
_entry.id   AF-A0A1A8EBI5-F1
#
_cell.length_a   1.000
_cell.length_b   1.000
_cell.length_c   1.000
_cell.angle_alpha   90.00
_cell.angle_beta   90.00
_cell.angle_gamma   90.00
#
_symmetry.space_group_name_H-M   'P 1'
#
loop_
_entity.id
_entity.type
_entity.pdbx_description
1 polymer ?
#
loop_
_entity_poly.entity_id
_entity_poly.type
_entity_poly.pdbx_seq_one_letter_code
_entity_poly.pdbx_strand_id
1 'polypeptide(L)'
;VLFIGDSTNRGMMYFLMERVNSSLEDWGKAHHTLVYQNLNRGQTQVSYSYYPQFWLEKSQRPTFREALLQLIHRSRPLLNSNQTVLVVGGVQWLNAKHLSTVQEVLDRESLGDILVVVKSLGMGFHLPVDGIRSLSLTEIQNLFRENENIISTAERLGFEVVDTFGITMGRHKEFLAGRCACHFHEVEKLRSSKQPDSAASTTKWNRTAQTGPKPSSPLTVLHTDQAGGTFHVRGPVNRVYSEILLSRLCPRSREEVIR
;
A
#
# COMPACT_ATOMS: atom_id res chain seq x y z
N VAL A 1 -0.15 -8.76 -7.04
CA VAL A 1 -0.16 -7.28 -6.99
C VAL A 1 0.97 -6.79 -6.10
N LEU A 2 1.83 -5.92 -6.60
CA LEU A 2 2.94 -5.33 -5.85
C LEU A 2 2.63 -3.86 -5.59
N PHE A 3 2.84 -3.39 -4.37
CA PHE A 3 2.71 -2.00 -3.99
C PHE A 3 4.06 -1.44 -3.53
N ILE A 4 4.46 -0.29 -4.04
CA ILE A 4 5.59 0.48 -3.52
C ILE A 4 5.16 1.92 -3.28
N GLY A 5 5.28 2.38 -2.04
CA GLY A 5 4.86 3.73 -1.71
C GLY A 5 4.72 4.03 -0.23
N ASP A 6 4.11 5.16 0.08
CA ASP A 6 3.85 5.55 1.46
C ASP A 6 2.65 4.81 2.06
N SER A 7 2.15 5.29 3.20
CA SER A 7 1.02 4.66 3.88
C SER A 7 -0.29 4.75 3.09
N THR A 8 -0.43 5.67 2.13
CA THR A 8 -1.60 5.74 1.25
C THR A 8 -1.70 4.49 0.38
N ASN A 9 -0.58 4.08 -0.23
CA ASN A 9 -0.49 2.82 -0.98
C ASN A 9 -0.78 1.61 -0.08
N ARG A 10 -0.39 1.65 1.20
CA ARG A 10 -0.75 0.62 2.18
C ARG A 10 -2.26 0.60 2.46
N GLY A 11 -2.91 1.76 2.54
CA GLY A 11 -4.37 1.87 2.67
C GLY A 11 -5.11 1.28 1.47
N MET A 12 -4.64 1.57 0.25
CA MET A 12 -5.17 0.97 -0.98
C MET A 12 -4.96 -0.55 -1.02
N MET A 13 -3.80 -1.02 -0.58
CA MET A 13 -3.49 -2.45 -0.45
C MET A 13 -4.47 -3.15 0.50
N TYR A 14 -4.68 -2.61 1.70
CA TYR A 14 -5.61 -3.20 2.66
C TYR A 14 -7.06 -3.17 2.16
N PHE A 15 -7.46 -2.11 1.46
CA PHE A 15 -8.77 -2.04 0.84
C PHE A 15 -8.95 -3.13 -0.23
N LEU A 16 -7.93 -3.36 -1.08
CA LEU A 16 -7.91 -4.46 -2.04
C LEU A 16 -8.04 -5.81 -1.32
N MET A 17 -7.23 -6.05 -0.28
CA MET A 17 -7.24 -7.31 0.48
C MET A 17 -8.61 -7.59 1.10
N GLU A 18 -9.22 -6.58 1.75
CA GLU A 18 -10.56 -6.65 2.30
C GLU A 18 -11.58 -7.01 1.21
N ARG A 19 -11.47 -6.38 0.04
CA ARG A 19 -12.42 -6.57 -1.05
C ARG A 19 -12.34 -7.96 -1.69
N VAL A 20 -11.14 -8.50 -1.90
CA VAL A 20 -10.95 -9.82 -2.53
C VAL A 20 -11.20 -10.97 -1.55
N ASN A 21 -10.99 -10.74 -0.25
CA ASN A 21 -11.17 -11.77 0.77
C ASN A 21 -12.48 -11.63 1.54
N SER A 22 -13.32 -10.64 1.20
CA SER A 22 -14.54 -10.22 1.93
C SER A 22 -14.32 -9.78 3.38
N SER A 23 -13.08 -9.84 3.88
CA SER A 23 -12.68 -9.48 5.23
C SER A 23 -11.17 -9.19 5.27
N LEU A 24 -10.74 -8.32 6.17
CA LEU A 24 -9.31 -8.09 6.43
C LEU A 24 -8.93 -8.79 7.73
N GLU A 25 -8.15 -9.87 7.64
CA GLU A 25 -7.74 -10.67 8.82
C GLU A 25 -6.32 -10.35 9.30
N ASP A 26 -5.50 -9.73 8.44
CA ASP A 26 -4.13 -9.33 8.74
C ASP A 26 -3.97 -7.83 8.52
N TRP A 27 -3.51 -7.14 9.57
CA TRP A 27 -3.17 -5.73 9.54
C TRP A 27 -1.92 -5.48 10.38
N GLY A 28 -0.98 -4.69 9.85
CA GLY A 28 0.22 -4.31 10.56
C GLY A 28 0.86 -3.03 10.02
N LYS A 29 1.40 -2.21 10.92
CA LYS A 29 2.31 -1.11 10.54
C LYS A 29 3.71 -1.70 10.34
N ALA A 30 3.94 -2.33 9.19
CA ALA A 30 5.25 -2.87 8.87
C ALA A 30 6.11 -1.87 8.10
N HIS A 31 7.37 -1.80 8.49
CA HIS A 31 8.42 -1.04 7.81
C HIS A 31 9.30 -1.93 6.90
N HIS A 32 9.06 -3.25 6.90
CA HIS A 32 9.69 -4.22 6.00
C HIS A 32 8.74 -4.59 4.86
N THR A 33 9.26 -5.27 3.83
CA THR A 33 8.43 -5.80 2.73
C THR A 33 7.42 -6.82 3.26
N LEU A 34 6.14 -6.52 3.12
CA LEU A 34 5.04 -7.43 3.41
C LEU A 34 4.76 -8.31 2.19
N VAL A 35 4.46 -9.59 2.42
CA VAL A 35 4.03 -10.53 1.38
C VAL A 35 2.88 -11.37 1.92
N TYR A 36 1.73 -11.30 1.25
CA TYR A 36 0.50 -12.02 1.55
C TYR A 36 0.20 -12.97 0.41
N GLN A 37 0.20 -14.28 0.65
CA GLN A 37 0.05 -15.31 -0.40
C GLN A 37 -1.31 -16.04 -0.37
N ASN A 38 -2.05 -15.94 0.74
CA ASN A 38 -3.28 -16.72 0.96
C ASN A 38 -4.56 -15.90 0.71
N LEU A 39 -4.52 -14.89 -0.16
CA LEU A 39 -5.69 -14.07 -0.46
C LEU A 39 -6.51 -14.70 -1.59
N ASN A 40 -7.82 -14.44 -1.60
CA ASN A 40 -8.74 -14.96 -2.61
C ASN A 40 -8.58 -16.49 -2.78
N ARG A 41 -8.66 -17.22 -1.66
CA ARG A 41 -8.48 -18.70 -1.62
C ARG A 41 -7.14 -19.17 -2.19
N GLY A 42 -6.08 -18.39 -1.97
CA GLY A 42 -4.72 -18.69 -2.46
C GLY A 42 -4.49 -18.35 -3.94
N GLN A 43 -5.43 -17.69 -4.61
CA GLN A 43 -5.30 -17.30 -6.01
C GLN A 43 -4.63 -15.93 -6.19
N THR A 44 -4.42 -15.18 -5.12
CA THR A 44 -3.91 -13.82 -5.21
C THR A 44 -2.79 -13.59 -4.21
N GLN A 45 -1.64 -13.15 -4.72
CA GLN A 45 -0.54 -12.66 -3.92
C GLN A 45 -0.52 -11.13 -3.91
N VAL A 46 -0.32 -10.53 -2.74
CA VAL A 46 -0.12 -9.09 -2.56
C VAL A 46 1.18 -8.84 -1.82
N SER A 47 2.04 -7.97 -2.35
CA SER A 47 3.27 -7.55 -1.70
C SER A 47 3.29 -6.03 -1.52
N TYR A 48 3.91 -5.54 -0.45
CA TYR A 48 4.05 -4.11 -0.20
C TYR A 48 5.44 -3.76 0.32
N SER A 49 6.04 -2.69 -0.20
CA SER A 49 7.24 -2.07 0.37
C SER A 49 7.00 -0.59 0.61
N TYR A 50 7.31 -0.14 1.83
CA TYR A 50 7.23 1.27 2.17
C TYR A 50 8.40 2.05 1.57
N TYR A 51 8.11 3.14 0.87
CA TYR A 51 9.14 4.04 0.34
C TYR A 51 8.65 5.50 0.35
N PRO A 52 9.52 6.48 0.70
CA PRO A 52 10.87 6.34 1.25
C PRO A 52 10.90 5.88 2.72
N GLN A 53 11.97 5.22 3.14
CA GLN A 53 12.15 4.76 4.52
C GLN A 53 12.68 5.90 5.41
N PHE A 54 11.80 6.84 5.78
CA PHE A 54 12.19 8.06 6.51
C PHE A 54 12.78 7.81 7.90
N TRP A 55 12.54 6.65 8.51
CA TRP A 55 13.11 6.26 9.80
C TRP A 55 14.59 5.84 9.73
N LEU A 56 15.12 5.59 8.54
CA LEU A 56 16.55 5.34 8.35
C LEU A 56 17.31 6.65 8.22
N GLU A 57 18.59 6.62 8.61
CA GLU A 57 19.53 7.69 8.31
C GLU A 57 19.67 7.88 6.80
N LYS A 58 19.91 9.12 6.35
CA LYS A 58 19.94 9.46 4.92
C LYS A 58 20.92 8.60 4.12
N SER A 59 22.08 8.25 4.69
CA SER A 59 23.10 7.39 4.09
C SER A 59 22.69 5.92 3.99
N GLN A 60 21.72 5.47 4.79
CA GLN A 60 21.25 4.09 4.85
C GLN A 60 19.93 3.89 4.07
N ARG A 61 19.29 4.97 3.64
CA ARG A 61 18.03 4.88 2.88
C ARG A 61 18.30 4.25 1.52
N PRO A 62 17.58 3.18 1.14
CA PRO A 62 17.68 2.64 -0.20
C PRO A 62 17.23 3.71 -1.20
N THR A 63 17.86 3.72 -2.36
CA THR A 63 17.35 4.42 -3.54
C THR A 63 16.03 3.78 -3.97
N PHE A 64 15.22 4.54 -4.73
CA PHE A 64 13.98 4.00 -5.29
C PHE A 64 14.20 2.72 -6.11
N ARG A 65 15.27 2.67 -6.91
CA ARG A 65 15.64 1.50 -7.71
C ARG A 65 15.88 0.27 -6.82
N GLU A 66 16.67 0.42 -5.76
CA GLU A 66 16.97 -0.68 -4.85
C GLU A 66 15.70 -1.18 -4.14
N ALA A 67 14.85 -0.25 -3.68
CA ALA A 67 13.57 -0.62 -3.05
C ALA A 67 12.63 -1.36 -4.03
N LEU A 68 12.57 -0.93 -5.29
CA LEU A 68 11.76 -1.58 -6.32
C LEU A 68 12.28 -2.99 -6.66
N LEU A 69 13.61 -3.14 -6.84
CA LEU A 69 14.23 -4.45 -7.08
C LEU A 69 13.99 -5.40 -5.90
N GLN A 70 14.17 -4.93 -4.66
CA GLN A 70 13.90 -5.73 -3.48
C GLN A 70 12.44 -6.21 -3.42
N LEU A 71 11.48 -5.34 -3.76
CA LEU A 71 10.07 -5.70 -3.83
C LEU A 71 9.82 -6.77 -4.90
N ILE A 72 10.36 -6.60 -6.11
CA ILE A 72 10.22 -7.56 -7.22
C ILE A 72 10.81 -8.92 -6.82
N HIS A 73 12.07 -8.94 -6.34
CA HIS A 73 12.77 -10.18 -5.99
C HIS A 73 12.08 -10.94 -4.86
N ARG A 74 11.61 -10.24 -3.81
CA ARG A 74 10.86 -10.87 -2.71
C ARG A 74 9.47 -11.34 -3.10
N SER A 75 8.92 -10.82 -4.20
CA SER A 75 7.58 -11.17 -4.67
C SER A 75 7.58 -12.30 -5.69
N ARG A 76 8.74 -12.78 -6.13
CA ARG A 76 8.83 -13.90 -7.09
C ARG A 76 8.15 -15.17 -6.52
N PRO A 77 7.57 -16.01 -7.38
CA PRO A 77 7.51 -15.90 -8.85
C PRO A 77 6.53 -14.81 -9.34
N LEU A 78 6.87 -14.14 -10.45
CA LEU A 78 6.04 -13.14 -11.10
C LEU A 78 5.81 -13.53 -12.56
N LEU A 79 4.57 -13.41 -13.02
CA LEU A 79 4.21 -13.64 -14.42
C LEU A 79 4.37 -12.33 -15.20
N ASN A 80 5.07 -12.34 -16.34
CA ASN A 80 5.11 -11.18 -17.23
C ASN A 80 3.81 -11.08 -18.04
N SER A 81 2.77 -10.53 -17.42
CA SER A 81 1.47 -10.26 -18.05
C SER A 81 0.72 -9.22 -17.23
N ASN A 82 -0.38 -8.71 -17.79
CA ASN A 82 -1.29 -7.78 -17.11
C ASN A 82 -1.96 -8.34 -15.84
N GLN A 83 -1.81 -9.64 -15.53
CA GLN A 83 -2.24 -10.24 -14.26
C GLN A 83 -1.27 -9.93 -13.12
N THR A 84 -0.01 -9.61 -13.44
CA THR A 84 0.90 -8.98 -12.50
C THR A 84 0.71 -7.48 -12.58
N VAL A 85 0.52 -6.87 -11.41
CA VAL A 85 0.24 -5.44 -11.31
C VAL A 85 1.24 -4.80 -10.35
N LEU A 86 1.89 -3.72 -10.77
CA LEU A 86 2.70 -2.85 -9.93
C LEU A 86 1.96 -1.53 -9.68
N VAL A 87 1.63 -1.26 -8.42
CA VAL A 87 1.08 0.02 -7.98
C VAL A 87 2.18 0.84 -7.32
N VAL A 88 2.55 1.95 -7.95
CA VAL A 88 3.60 2.87 -7.48
C VAL A 88 2.98 4.20 -7.10
N GLY A 89 3.34 4.77 -5.94
CA GLY A 89 2.85 6.10 -5.61
C GLY A 89 3.42 6.69 -4.33
N GLY A 90 3.40 8.02 -4.28
CA GLY A 90 3.96 8.77 -3.17
C GLY A 90 3.34 10.16 -3.10
N VAL A 91 2.78 10.53 -1.95
CA VAL A 91 2.12 11.82 -1.74
C VAL A 91 3.04 13.00 -2.02
N GLN A 92 4.34 12.89 -1.67
CA GLN A 92 5.28 14.03 -1.67
C GLN A 92 6.62 13.79 -2.38
N TRP A 93 6.89 12.57 -2.87
CA TRP A 93 8.24 12.21 -3.36
C TRP A 93 8.27 11.73 -4.82
N LEU A 94 7.11 11.33 -5.37
CA LEU A 94 7.02 10.82 -6.73
C LEU A 94 7.33 11.95 -7.73
N ASN A 95 7.99 11.60 -8.84
CA ASN A 95 8.27 12.52 -9.95
C ASN A 95 8.53 11.70 -11.23
N ALA A 96 8.69 12.39 -12.37
CA ALA A 96 8.92 11.74 -13.67
C ALA A 96 10.15 10.80 -13.70
N LYS A 97 11.23 11.13 -12.98
CA LYS A 97 12.45 10.29 -12.93
C LYS A 97 12.18 8.94 -12.25
N HIS A 98 11.29 8.91 -11.26
CA HIS A 98 10.87 7.65 -10.64
C HIS A 98 10.11 6.78 -11.65
N LEU A 99 9.26 7.35 -12.50
CA LEU A 99 8.54 6.59 -13.53
C LEU A 99 9.49 6.03 -14.60
N SER A 100 10.47 6.80 -15.04
CA SER A 100 11.54 6.27 -15.92
C SER A 100 12.30 5.12 -15.25
N THR A 101 12.58 5.23 -13.94
CA THR A 101 13.22 4.15 -13.18
C THR A 101 12.35 2.90 -13.10
N VAL A 102 11.02 3.03 -13.01
CA VAL A 102 10.10 1.89 -13.06
C VAL A 102 10.26 1.17 -14.40
N GLN A 103 10.13 1.87 -15.53
CA GLN A 103 10.28 1.28 -16.87
C GLN A 103 11.61 0.52 -17.00
N GLU A 104 12.72 1.19 -16.68
CA GLU A 104 14.06 0.59 -16.80
C GLU A 104 14.25 -0.66 -15.93
N VAL A 105 13.65 -0.71 -14.74
CA VAL A 105 13.73 -1.88 -13.87
C VAL A 105 12.87 -3.02 -14.42
N LEU A 106 11.65 -2.72 -14.88
CA LEU A 106 10.75 -3.73 -15.46
C LEU A 106 11.35 -4.35 -16.73
N ASP A 107 11.94 -3.55 -17.60
CA ASP A 107 12.62 -4.05 -18.81
C ASP A 107 13.75 -5.02 -18.45
N ARG A 108 14.59 -4.65 -17.46
CA ARG A 108 15.71 -5.50 -17.00
C ARG A 108 15.26 -6.79 -16.32
N GLU A 109 14.16 -6.75 -15.59
CA GLU A 109 13.60 -7.91 -14.89
C GLU A 109 12.71 -8.78 -15.80
N SER A 110 12.58 -8.43 -17.09
CA SER A 110 11.70 -9.09 -18.07
C SER A 110 10.23 -9.08 -17.64
N LEU A 111 9.78 -7.93 -17.13
CA LEU A 111 8.43 -7.65 -16.64
C LEU A 111 7.77 -6.50 -17.41
N GLY A 112 8.11 -6.32 -18.69
CA GLY A 112 7.61 -5.22 -19.51
C GLY A 112 6.11 -5.26 -19.82
N ASP A 113 5.48 -6.45 -19.72
CA ASP A 113 4.06 -6.66 -20.04
C ASP A 113 3.15 -6.62 -18.79
N ILE A 114 3.69 -6.27 -17.63
CA ILE A 114 2.89 -6.12 -16.41
C ILE A 114 2.08 -4.82 -16.45
N LEU A 115 0.94 -4.80 -15.74
CA LEU A 115 0.17 -3.57 -15.57
C LEU A 115 0.85 -2.68 -14.53
N VAL A 116 1.19 -1.44 -14.90
CA VAL A 116 1.67 -0.42 -13.96
C VAL A 116 0.56 0.59 -13.71
N VAL A 117 0.25 0.83 -12.43
CA VAL A 117 -0.70 1.85 -12.00
C VAL A 117 0.02 2.87 -11.12
N VAL A 118 0.04 4.13 -11.57
CA VAL A 118 0.63 5.25 -10.86
C VAL A 118 -0.44 5.93 -10.00
N LYS A 119 -0.26 5.87 -8.68
CA LYS A 119 -0.97 6.76 -7.75
C LYS A 119 -0.20 8.08 -7.72
N SER A 120 -0.85 9.16 -8.15
CA SER A 120 -0.23 10.50 -8.28
C SER A 120 0.08 11.14 -6.92
N LEU A 121 0.41 12.43 -6.88
CA LEU A 121 0.67 13.15 -5.63
C LEU A 121 -0.60 13.24 -4.78
N GLY A 122 -0.52 13.78 -3.57
CA GLY A 122 -1.70 14.00 -2.74
C GLY A 122 -1.57 15.25 -1.90
N MET A 123 -2.69 15.84 -1.52
CA MET A 123 -2.70 17.09 -0.76
C MET A 123 -2.50 16.92 0.75
N GLY A 124 -2.59 15.70 1.30
CA GLY A 124 -2.63 15.46 2.75
C GLY A 124 -1.53 16.18 3.56
N PHE A 125 -0.26 16.09 3.13
CA PHE A 125 0.87 16.75 3.80
C PHE A 125 0.93 18.27 3.62
N HIS A 126 0.04 18.84 2.81
CA HIS A 126 0.09 20.22 2.35
C HIS A 126 -1.11 21.02 2.84
N LEU A 127 -2.05 20.38 3.53
CA LEU A 127 -3.22 21.01 4.12
C LEU A 127 -2.86 21.77 5.40
N PRO A 128 -3.54 22.89 5.71
CA PRO A 128 -3.40 23.59 6.97
C PRO A 128 -3.99 22.73 8.09
N VAL A 129 -3.12 21.98 8.76
CA VAL A 129 -3.42 21.19 9.96
C VAL A 129 -2.50 21.66 11.06
N ASP A 130 -3.03 21.85 12.27
CA ASP A 130 -2.26 22.33 13.42
C ASP A 130 -1.01 21.47 13.66
N GLY A 131 0.14 22.14 13.77
CA GLY A 131 1.44 21.50 13.99
C GLY A 131 2.10 20.89 12.75
N ILE A 132 1.50 21.03 11.55
CA ILE A 132 2.07 20.55 10.27
C ILE A 132 2.28 21.74 9.33
N ARG A 133 3.44 21.78 8.65
CA ARG A 133 3.72 22.79 7.62
C ARG A 133 2.69 22.67 6.49
N SER A 134 1.92 23.72 6.26
CA SER A 134 1.10 23.88 5.06
C SER A 134 1.89 24.53 3.92
N LEU A 135 1.44 24.32 2.68
CA LEU A 135 1.98 25.01 1.51
C LEU A 135 1.29 26.36 1.28
N SER A 136 2.04 27.34 0.80
CA SER A 136 1.50 28.58 0.22
C SER A 136 0.79 28.30 -1.11
N LEU A 137 -0.02 29.25 -1.60
CA LEU A 137 -0.69 29.13 -2.89
C LEU A 137 0.30 28.86 -4.04
N THR A 138 1.45 29.54 -4.05
CA THR A 138 2.49 29.35 -5.06
C THR A 138 3.08 27.94 -4.99
N GLU A 139 3.32 27.42 -3.78
CA GLU A 139 3.80 26.04 -3.61
C GLU A 139 2.76 25.01 -4.05
N ILE A 140 1.47 25.25 -3.79
CA ILE A 140 0.37 24.39 -4.29
C ILE A 140 0.32 24.40 -5.82
N GLN A 141 0.46 25.57 -6.45
CA GLN A 141 0.53 25.68 -7.92
C GLN A 141 1.74 24.95 -8.51
N ASN A 142 2.89 24.99 -7.82
CA ASN A 142 4.06 24.21 -8.21
C ASN A 142 3.80 22.71 -8.10
N LEU A 143 3.16 22.28 -7.01
CA LEU A 143 2.81 20.88 -6.78
C LEU A 143 1.81 20.36 -7.82
N PHE A 144 0.83 21.18 -8.21
CA PHE A 144 -0.09 20.86 -9.30
C PHE A 144 0.65 20.67 -10.63
N ARG A 145 1.58 21.57 -10.98
CA ARG A 145 2.41 21.42 -12.19
C ARG A 145 3.28 20.16 -12.18
N GLU A 146 3.84 19.81 -11.02
CA GLU A 146 4.58 18.55 -10.87
C GLU A 146 3.65 17.33 -11.03
N ASN A 147 2.43 17.39 -10.51
CA ASN A 147 1.44 16.34 -10.68
C ASN A 147 1.07 16.14 -12.17
N GLU A 148 0.82 17.22 -12.92
CA GLU A 148 0.57 17.17 -14.37
C GLU A 148 1.75 16.54 -15.14
N ASN A 149 2.99 16.84 -14.73
CA ASN A 149 4.19 16.24 -15.31
C ASN A 149 4.28 14.72 -15.02
N ILE A 150 3.86 14.28 -13.83
CA ILE A 150 3.78 12.85 -13.47
C ILE A 150 2.72 12.15 -14.33
N ILE A 151 1.52 12.72 -14.44
CA ILE A 151 0.41 12.15 -15.21
C ILE A 151 0.82 11.99 -16.69
N SER A 152 1.25 13.07 -17.32
CA SER A 152 1.67 13.06 -18.73
C SER A 152 2.85 12.12 -19.00
N THR A 153 3.77 11.97 -18.03
CA THR A 153 4.87 11.00 -18.14
C THR A 153 4.38 9.56 -18.02
N ALA A 154 3.46 9.28 -17.10
CA ALA A 154 2.86 7.96 -16.96
C ALA A 154 2.11 7.56 -18.24
N GLU A 155 1.30 8.45 -18.80
CA GLU A 155 0.58 8.22 -20.07
C GLU A 155 1.53 7.93 -21.22
N ARG A 156 2.63 8.70 -21.36
CA ARG A 156 3.65 8.47 -22.39
C ARG A 156 4.35 7.11 -22.24
N LEU A 157 4.47 6.60 -21.02
CA LEU A 157 5.03 5.27 -20.73
C LEU A 157 3.97 4.15 -20.82
N GLY A 158 2.71 4.46 -21.14
CA GLY A 158 1.62 3.48 -21.20
C GLY A 158 1.14 2.99 -19.83
N PHE A 159 1.45 3.73 -18.75
CA PHE A 159 1.00 3.40 -17.40
C PHE A 159 -0.40 3.96 -17.14
N GLU A 160 -1.20 3.22 -16.38
CA GLU A 160 -2.48 3.71 -15.85
C GLU A 160 -2.25 4.69 -14.71
N VAL A 161 -3.17 5.63 -14.49
CA VAL A 161 -3.04 6.65 -13.46
C VAL A 161 -4.30 6.74 -12.60
N VAL A 162 -4.09 6.84 -11.28
CA VAL A 162 -5.11 7.26 -10.32
C VAL A 162 -4.70 8.64 -9.81
N ASP A 163 -5.39 9.69 -10.28
CA ASP A 163 -5.08 11.07 -9.88
C ASP A 163 -5.59 11.37 -8.46
N THR A 164 -4.80 10.97 -7.46
CA THR A 164 -5.11 11.23 -6.06
C THR A 164 -4.96 12.70 -5.68
N PHE A 165 -4.18 13.48 -6.44
CA PHE A 165 -4.00 14.90 -6.16
C PHE A 165 -5.32 15.65 -6.37
N GLY A 166 -5.95 15.53 -7.54
CA GLY A 166 -7.24 16.16 -7.82
C GLY A 166 -8.33 15.75 -6.83
N ILE A 167 -8.39 14.47 -6.49
CA ILE A 167 -9.36 13.93 -5.51
C ILE A 167 -9.14 14.55 -4.11
N THR A 168 -7.90 14.60 -3.64
CA THR A 168 -7.59 15.06 -2.27
C THR A 168 -7.61 16.58 -2.14
N MET A 169 -7.33 17.32 -3.22
CA MET A 169 -7.44 18.79 -3.25
C MET A 169 -8.90 19.24 -3.03
N GLY A 170 -9.85 18.62 -3.72
CA GLY A 170 -11.27 18.93 -3.59
C GLY A 170 -11.89 18.50 -2.26
N ARG A 171 -11.25 17.58 -1.53
CA ARG A 171 -11.79 16.94 -0.31
C ARG A 171 -10.90 17.12 0.91
N HIS A 172 -10.15 18.21 0.97
CA HIS A 172 -9.22 18.48 2.08
C HIS A 172 -9.87 18.47 3.47
N LYS A 173 -11.17 18.79 3.58
CA LYS A 173 -11.92 18.73 4.84
C LYS A 173 -12.23 17.31 5.33
N GLU A 174 -12.11 16.31 4.46
CA GLU A 174 -12.31 14.89 4.79
C GLU A 174 -10.99 14.22 5.20
N PHE A 175 -9.94 14.99 5.43
CA PHE A 175 -8.65 14.50 5.90
C PHE A 175 -8.75 13.94 7.32
N LEU A 176 -8.25 12.72 7.52
CA LEU A 176 -8.26 12.05 8.83
C LEU A 176 -6.90 12.27 9.49
N ALA A 177 -6.84 13.22 10.41
CA ALA A 177 -5.61 13.48 11.18
C ALA A 177 -5.24 12.24 12.01
N GLY A 178 -4.11 11.61 11.67
CA GLY A 178 -3.52 10.50 12.42
C GLY A 178 -2.06 10.79 12.79
N ARG A 179 -1.35 9.77 13.30
CA ARG A 179 0.10 9.89 13.59
C ARG A 179 0.98 10.08 12.33
N CYS A 180 0.42 9.99 11.12
CA CYS A 180 1.02 10.54 9.89
C CYS A 180 0.04 11.51 9.24
N ALA A 181 0.56 12.62 8.74
CA ALA A 181 -0.16 13.66 8.02
C ALA A 181 -0.61 13.25 6.59
N CYS A 182 -0.67 11.96 6.29
CA CYS A 182 -0.90 11.44 4.94
C CYS A 182 -2.17 10.61 4.78
N HIS A 183 -2.92 10.41 5.87
CA HIS A 183 -3.99 9.42 5.89
C HIS A 183 -5.35 10.02 5.54
N PHE A 184 -5.89 9.55 4.44
CA PHE A 184 -7.33 9.63 4.15
C PHE A 184 -8.03 8.31 4.48
N HIS A 185 -7.38 7.44 5.27
CA HIS A 185 -7.91 6.19 5.75
C HIS A 185 -7.52 5.88 7.20
N GLU A 186 -8.36 5.11 7.86
CA GLU A 186 -8.09 4.45 9.14
C GLU A 186 -8.44 2.97 9.01
N VAL A 187 -7.78 2.11 9.78
CA VAL A 187 -8.15 0.70 9.88
C VAL A 187 -8.69 0.44 11.28
N GLU A 188 -9.96 0.08 11.36
CA GLU A 188 -10.64 -0.22 12.62
C GLU A 188 -10.72 -1.73 12.83
N LYS A 189 -10.51 -2.17 14.08
CA LYS A 189 -10.76 -3.56 14.46
C LYS A 189 -12.26 -3.73 14.71
N LEU A 190 -12.92 -4.58 13.93
CA LEU A 190 -14.31 -4.96 14.16
C LEU A 190 -14.37 -5.77 15.46
N ARG A 191 -15.29 -5.40 16.34
CA ARG A 191 -15.58 -6.21 17.53
C ARG A 191 -16.17 -7.52 17.03
N SER A 192 -15.48 -8.63 17.30
CA SER A 192 -16.07 -9.96 17.19
C SER A 192 -17.37 -9.95 18.01
N SER A 193 -18.51 -10.19 17.38
CA SER A 193 -19.77 -10.42 18.09
C SER A 193 -19.64 -11.70 18.91
N LYS A 194 -19.02 -11.62 20.09
CA LYS A 194 -19.19 -12.66 21.10
C LYS A 194 -20.60 -12.49 21.63
N GLN A 195 -21.43 -13.53 21.44
CA GLN A 195 -22.63 -13.70 22.24
C GLN A 195 -22.31 -13.51 23.73
N PRO A 196 -23.21 -12.91 24.52
CA PRO A 196 -22.98 -12.70 25.94
C PRO A 196 -23.33 -13.98 26.71
N ASP A 197 -22.47 -15.01 26.63
CA ASP A 197 -22.70 -16.23 27.40
C ASP A 197 -21.63 -16.41 28.49
N SER A 198 -22.09 -16.09 29.70
CA SER A 198 -21.95 -16.86 30.94
C SER A 198 -20.55 -17.27 31.43
N ALA A 199 -20.20 -16.66 32.56
CA ALA A 199 -19.57 -17.22 33.75
C ALA A 199 -18.71 -18.51 33.63
N ALA A 200 -17.49 -18.37 34.16
CA ALA A 200 -16.66 -19.39 34.81
C ALA A 200 -15.98 -20.46 33.93
N SER A 201 -14.66 -20.33 33.77
CA SER A 201 -13.75 -21.26 34.45
C SER A 201 -12.28 -20.88 34.26
N THR A 202 -11.64 -20.74 35.42
CA THR A 202 -10.21 -20.64 35.66
C THR A 202 -9.48 -21.92 35.30
N THR A 203 -8.35 -21.82 34.61
CA THR A 203 -7.21 -22.73 34.84
C THR A 203 -5.90 -22.07 34.40
N LYS A 204 -5.11 -21.66 35.39
CA LYS A 204 -3.71 -21.24 35.26
C LYS A 204 -2.84 -22.50 35.21
N TRP A 205 -2.05 -22.71 34.14
CA TRP A 205 -0.98 -23.73 34.14
C TRP A 205 0.38 -23.07 33.88
N ASN A 206 1.24 -23.17 34.91
CA ASN A 206 2.61 -22.69 34.97
C ASN A 206 3.53 -23.50 34.04
N ARG A 207 4.54 -22.85 33.44
CA ARG A 207 5.61 -23.55 32.72
C ARG A 207 6.97 -23.18 33.33
N THR A 208 7.62 -24.19 33.89
CA THR A 208 8.96 -24.22 34.49
C THR A 208 10.05 -24.02 33.43
N ALA A 209 11.11 -23.31 33.81
CA ALA A 209 12.30 -23.08 33.01
C ALA A 209 13.26 -24.28 33.04
N GLN A 210 13.84 -24.62 31.88
CA GLN A 210 15.12 -25.36 31.82
C GLN A 210 15.87 -25.06 30.51
N THR A 211 17.19 -24.94 30.67
CA THR A 211 18.21 -24.40 29.77
C THR A 211 18.93 -25.50 28.97
N GLY A 212 19.30 -25.23 27.71
CA GLY A 212 20.24 -26.06 26.93
C GLY A 212 20.31 -25.71 25.42
N PRO A 213 21.45 -25.91 24.71
CA PRO A 213 21.99 -24.95 23.73
C PRO A 213 21.71 -25.21 22.23
N LYS A 214 21.89 -24.14 21.42
CA LYS A 214 21.77 -24.04 19.94
C LYS A 214 22.59 -25.09 19.15
N PRO A 215 22.16 -25.40 17.91
CA PRO A 215 22.94 -24.92 16.75
C PRO A 215 22.12 -24.34 15.56
N SER A 216 22.70 -23.29 14.98
CA SER A 216 22.61 -22.71 13.62
C SER A 216 21.60 -23.22 12.56
N SER A 217 20.64 -22.37 12.19
CA SER A 217 20.43 -21.83 10.81
C SER A 217 19.26 -20.83 10.76
N PRO A 218 19.27 -19.80 9.87
CA PRO A 218 18.43 -18.62 9.99
C PRO A 218 17.10 -18.78 9.24
N LEU A 219 16.06 -19.18 9.96
CA LEU A 219 14.67 -18.94 9.55
C LEU A 219 14.06 -17.96 10.55
N THR A 220 14.35 -16.68 10.35
CA THR A 220 13.64 -15.60 11.04
C THR A 220 12.24 -15.50 10.44
N VAL A 221 11.36 -16.44 10.78
CA VAL A 221 9.92 -16.22 10.73
C VAL A 221 9.64 -15.20 11.82
N LEU A 222 9.68 -13.91 11.45
CA LEU A 222 9.39 -12.85 12.39
C LEU A 222 7.89 -12.92 12.70
N HIS A 223 7.58 -13.24 13.95
CA HIS A 223 6.24 -13.09 14.52
C HIS A 223 5.74 -11.67 14.26
N THR A 224 4.78 -11.52 13.35
CA THR A 224 3.82 -10.44 13.46
C THR A 224 2.98 -10.71 14.71
N ASP A 225 2.77 -9.70 15.54
CA ASP A 225 1.79 -9.75 16.64
C ASP A 225 0.41 -10.07 16.02
N GLN A 226 0.08 -11.35 15.90
CA GLN A 226 -1.20 -11.82 15.40
C GLN A 226 -2.27 -11.59 16.46
N ALA A 227 -2.73 -10.34 16.54
CA ALA A 227 -3.93 -10.01 17.28
C ALA A 227 -5.15 -10.38 16.41
N GLY A 228 -5.54 -11.66 16.43
CA GLY A 228 -6.71 -12.17 15.71
C GLY A 228 -7.93 -11.23 15.80
N GLY A 229 -8.57 -11.01 14.65
CA GLY A 229 -9.77 -10.19 14.51
C GLY A 229 -9.98 -9.72 13.08
N THR A 230 -11.22 -9.37 12.75
CA THR A 230 -11.56 -8.78 11.46
C THR A 230 -11.35 -7.27 11.52
N PHE A 231 -10.78 -6.70 10.47
CA PHE A 231 -10.52 -5.27 10.35
C PHE A 231 -11.33 -4.67 9.19
N HIS A 232 -11.53 -3.36 9.21
CA HIS A 232 -12.23 -2.61 8.15
C HIS A 232 -11.47 -1.33 7.80
N VAL A 233 -11.26 -1.08 6.50
CA VAL A 233 -10.64 0.16 6.02
C VAL A 233 -11.70 1.26 5.88
N ARG A 234 -11.64 2.28 6.74
CA ARG A 234 -12.49 3.48 6.67
C ARG A 234 -11.79 4.61 5.97
N GLY A 235 -12.58 5.56 5.47
CA GLY A 235 -12.09 6.79 4.83
C GLY A 235 -12.77 7.00 3.47
N PRO A 236 -13.71 7.96 3.33
CA PRO A 236 -14.46 8.15 2.09
C PRO A 236 -13.54 8.49 0.91
N VAL A 237 -12.54 9.34 1.13
CA VAL A 237 -11.55 9.70 0.10
C VAL A 237 -10.69 8.49 -0.30
N ASN A 238 -10.23 7.68 0.67
CA ASN A 238 -9.48 6.45 0.37
C ASN A 238 -10.29 5.44 -0.42
N ARG A 239 -11.56 5.28 -0.06
CA ARG A 239 -12.47 4.43 -0.81
C ARG A 239 -12.56 4.86 -2.27
N VAL A 240 -12.71 6.16 -2.56
CA VAL A 240 -12.82 6.66 -3.95
C VAL A 240 -11.61 6.24 -4.79
N TYR A 241 -10.38 6.58 -4.38
CA TYR A 241 -9.21 6.23 -5.20
C TYR A 241 -8.88 4.74 -5.20
N SER A 242 -9.29 4.00 -4.16
CA SER A 242 -9.14 2.53 -4.14
C SER A 242 -10.14 1.84 -5.07
N GLU A 243 -11.39 2.32 -5.16
CA GLU A 243 -12.38 1.81 -6.12
C GLU A 243 -11.96 2.13 -7.57
N ILE A 244 -11.40 3.32 -7.81
CA ILE A 244 -10.81 3.66 -9.12
C ILE A 244 -9.68 2.69 -9.44
N LEU A 245 -8.76 2.44 -8.51
CA LEU A 245 -7.71 1.43 -8.68
C LEU A 245 -8.31 0.07 -9.06
N LEU A 246 -9.29 -0.43 -8.28
CA LEU A 246 -9.94 -1.71 -8.56
C LEU A 246 -10.55 -1.79 -9.96
N SER A 247 -11.18 -0.71 -10.45
CA SER A 247 -11.71 -0.69 -11.83
C SER A 247 -10.62 -0.81 -12.91
N ARG A 248 -9.38 -0.43 -12.61
CA ARG A 248 -8.22 -0.62 -13.51
C ARG A 248 -7.64 -2.02 -13.42
N LEU A 249 -7.70 -2.64 -12.24
CA LEU A 249 -7.18 -4.01 -12.03
C LEU A 249 -8.11 -5.08 -12.63
N CYS A 250 -9.41 -4.81 -12.66
CA CYS A 250 -10.43 -5.73 -13.13
C CYS A 250 -11.23 -5.08 -14.27
N PRO A 251 -10.65 -4.92 -15.48
CA PRO A 251 -11.43 -4.47 -16.62
C PRO A 251 -12.56 -5.47 -16.84
N ARG A 252 -13.82 -5.01 -16.77
CA ARG A 252 -14.96 -5.84 -17.17
C ARG A 252 -14.68 -6.38 -18.56
N SER A 253 -14.90 -7.68 -18.78
CA SER A 253 -14.89 -8.23 -20.13
C SER A 253 -15.82 -7.37 -20.98
N ARG A 254 -15.30 -6.81 -22.08
CA ARG A 254 -16.08 -5.97 -23.02
C ARG A 254 -17.31 -6.70 -23.59
N GLU A 255 -17.47 -7.99 -23.34
CA GLU A 255 -18.58 -8.83 -23.78
C GLU A 255 -19.88 -8.65 -22.99
N GLU A 256 -19.87 -8.09 -21.77
CA GLU A 256 -21.11 -7.91 -20.97
C GLU A 256 -21.85 -6.59 -21.23
N VAL A 257 -21.29 -5.67 -22.03
CA VAL A 257 -21.94 -4.37 -22.35
C VAL A 257 -22.70 -4.41 -23.69
N ILE A 258 -22.62 -5.53 -24.42
CA ILE A 258 -23.40 -5.77 -25.64
C ILE A 258 -24.21 -7.07 -25.48
N ARG A 259 -25.10 -7.11 -24.48
CA ARG A 259 -26.26 -8.01 -24.45
C ARG A 259 -27.45 -7.31 -23.80
#